data_AF-A0A7G7BHU8-F1
#
_entry.id   AF-A0A7G7BHU8-F1
#
_cell.length_a   1.000
_cell.length_b   1.000
_cell.length_c   1.000
_cell.angle_alpha   90.00
_cell.angle_beta   90.00
_cell.angle_gamma   90.00
#
_symmetry.space_group_name_H-M   'P 1'
#
loop_
_entity.id
_entity.type
_entity.pdbx_description
1 polymer ?
#
loop_
_entity_poly.entity_id
_entity_poly.type
_entity_poly.pdbx_seq_one_letter_code
_entity_poly.pdbx_strand_id
1 'polypeptide(L)'
;MQRPRARRSALAAFALVVLTACGTDATPARSPSGTTGVPSGTPNAERSGSAALERKFTALEREFDARLGVHAVDTGTGREVTHNEDERFAHASTFKALAVAAVLRRYSLRGLDRVVTYSRDDLVPRSEVTEKHAGTGMTLASLCDAALRHGDNTAANLLLGQLGGPQGLNTVLKEIGDDVTRTDRRETELNQWSPGATRDTSTPRALAEDLRAFVLGDALGKDERTQLAAWLRSSTTGTTLIRAGVPEDWVVGGRAGAGSAYGVRNDIAVVWPPGRAPVVMAIMSNGRSEDAAYDDRLIARAASAVTKALAPEPE
;
A
#
# COMPACT_ATOMS: atom_id res chain seq x y z
N MET A 1 -38.34 -31.69 36.38
CA MET A 1 -39.21 -30.50 36.30
C MET A 1 -38.96 -29.80 34.97
N GLN A 2 -39.76 -30.16 33.96
CA GLN A 2 -39.78 -29.53 32.64
C GLN A 2 -40.91 -28.50 32.60
N ARG A 3 -40.65 -27.31 32.02
CA ARG A 3 -41.68 -26.44 31.43
C ARG A 3 -41.08 -25.72 30.23
N PRO A 4 -41.49 -26.03 28.98
CA PRO A 4 -41.15 -25.22 27.82
C PRO A 4 -42.17 -24.08 27.65
N ARG A 5 -41.69 -22.88 27.32
CA ARG A 5 -42.54 -21.74 26.94
C ARG A 5 -42.85 -21.81 25.45
N ALA A 6 -44.12 -22.06 25.13
CA ALA A 6 -44.70 -21.83 23.81
C ALA A 6 -45.16 -20.37 23.67
N ARG A 7 -45.00 -19.78 22.48
CA ARG A 7 -45.83 -18.72 21.87
C ARG A 7 -45.32 -18.51 20.44
N ARG A 8 -45.99 -19.10 19.45
CA ARG A 8 -47.14 -18.59 18.67
C ARG A 8 -46.68 -17.73 17.48
N SER A 9 -46.58 -18.41 16.34
CA SER A 9 -46.55 -17.85 14.99
C SER A 9 -47.86 -17.11 14.68
N ALA A 10 -47.79 -15.98 13.98
CA ALA A 10 -48.93 -15.36 13.32
C ALA A 10 -48.51 -14.97 11.90
N LEU A 11 -49.10 -15.67 10.92
CA LEU A 11 -49.16 -15.28 9.51
C LEU A 11 -50.10 -14.07 9.37
N ALA A 12 -49.73 -13.08 8.57
CA ALA A 12 -50.65 -12.08 8.04
C ALA A 12 -50.52 -12.02 6.52
N ALA A 13 -51.70 -12.01 5.87
CA ALA A 13 -51.93 -12.33 4.47
C ALA A 13 -51.69 -11.17 3.50
N PHE A 14 -51.44 -11.55 2.24
CA PHE A 14 -51.44 -10.74 1.03
C PHE A 14 -52.77 -10.03 0.77
N ALA A 15 -52.72 -8.80 0.26
CA ALA A 15 -53.77 -8.22 -0.57
C ALA A 15 -53.13 -7.40 -1.71
N LEU A 16 -53.28 -7.92 -2.93
CA LEU A 16 -52.95 -7.28 -4.21
C LEU A 16 -54.12 -6.36 -4.58
N VAL A 17 -53.86 -5.12 -4.98
CA VAL A 17 -54.85 -4.28 -5.68
C VAL A 17 -54.27 -3.86 -7.01
N VAL A 18 -54.87 -4.38 -8.09
CA VAL A 18 -54.66 -3.95 -9.48
C VAL A 18 -55.79 -2.99 -9.83
N LEU A 19 -55.44 -1.79 -10.29
CA LEU A 19 -56.39 -0.88 -10.93
C LEU A 19 -55.83 -0.48 -12.30
N THR A 20 -56.46 -1.03 -13.33
CA THR A 20 -56.37 -0.63 -14.74
C THR A 20 -57.27 0.59 -14.98
N ALA A 21 -56.77 1.60 -15.68
CA ALA A 21 -57.61 2.60 -16.34
C ALA A 21 -57.01 2.99 -17.70
N CYS A 22 -57.79 2.77 -18.76
CA CYS A 22 -57.55 3.22 -20.12
C CYS A 22 -58.05 4.66 -20.31
N GLY A 23 -57.42 5.42 -21.21
CA GLY A 23 -57.95 6.69 -21.71
C GLY A 23 -57.04 7.29 -22.77
N THR A 24 -57.43 7.15 -24.03
CA THR A 24 -56.86 7.80 -25.23
C THR A 24 -57.33 9.26 -25.33
N ASP A 25 -56.47 10.17 -25.79
CA ASP A 25 -56.79 11.04 -26.95
C ASP A 25 -55.65 11.99 -27.38
N ALA A 26 -55.49 12.04 -28.71
CA ALA A 26 -55.11 13.14 -29.60
C ALA A 26 -53.84 14.00 -29.37
N THR A 27 -52.98 13.97 -30.39
CA THR A 27 -51.86 14.88 -30.69
C THR A 27 -52.36 16.31 -31.01
N PRO A 28 -51.51 17.34 -30.84
CA PRO A 28 -50.91 17.89 -32.05
C PRO A 28 -49.41 18.19 -31.93
N ALA A 29 -48.76 18.13 -33.10
CA ALA A 29 -47.34 18.31 -33.32
C ALA A 29 -46.81 19.71 -32.94
N ARG A 30 -45.61 19.74 -32.35
CA ARG A 30 -44.73 20.91 -32.36
C ARG A 30 -43.27 20.43 -32.32
N SER A 31 -42.60 20.44 -33.47
CA SER A 31 -41.13 20.53 -33.52
C SER A 31 -40.73 21.98 -33.19
N PRO A 32 -39.58 22.25 -32.54
CA PRO A 32 -38.32 22.19 -33.28
C PRO A 32 -37.05 21.77 -32.48
N SER A 33 -36.07 21.35 -33.27
CA SER A 33 -34.62 21.61 -33.08
C SER A 33 -33.85 20.94 -31.94
N GLY A 34 -32.92 20.08 -32.36
CA GLY A 34 -31.53 20.12 -31.88
C GLY A 34 -31.25 19.38 -30.58
N THR A 35 -31.23 18.05 -30.62
CA THR A 35 -30.44 17.28 -29.65
C THR A 35 -29.01 17.19 -30.17
N THR A 36 -28.17 18.01 -29.57
CA THR A 36 -26.72 17.88 -29.55
C THR A 36 -26.35 16.43 -29.26
N GLY A 37 -25.65 15.80 -30.21
CA GLY A 37 -25.00 14.52 -29.97
C GLY A 37 -24.04 14.67 -28.79
N VAL A 38 -24.26 13.89 -27.74
CA VAL A 38 -23.25 13.68 -26.70
C VAL A 38 -22.04 13.07 -27.42
N PRO A 39 -20.83 13.68 -27.37
CA PRO A 39 -19.67 13.00 -27.89
C PRO A 39 -19.39 11.82 -26.95
N SER A 40 -19.66 10.61 -27.44
CA SER A 40 -19.15 9.39 -26.83
C SER A 40 -17.62 9.38 -26.96
N GLY A 41 -16.96 10.00 -25.98
CA GLY A 41 -15.51 9.91 -25.79
C GLY A 41 -15.08 8.46 -25.64
N THR A 42 -13.97 8.14 -26.29
CA THR A 42 -13.52 6.84 -26.81
C THR A 42 -13.26 5.75 -25.75
N PRO A 43 -14.09 4.68 -25.65
CA PRO A 43 -13.80 3.51 -24.79
C PRO A 43 -12.60 2.67 -25.24
N ASN A 44 -11.99 3.01 -26.37
CA ASN A 44 -11.02 2.18 -27.09
C ASN A 44 -9.57 2.57 -26.79
N ALA A 45 -9.30 3.84 -26.49
CA ALA A 45 -7.96 4.34 -26.18
C ALA A 45 -7.51 3.90 -24.77
N GLU A 46 -8.38 4.06 -23.76
CA GLU A 46 -8.10 3.60 -22.39
C GLU A 46 -7.92 2.08 -22.31
N ARG A 47 -8.77 1.30 -23.01
CA ARG A 47 -8.62 -0.16 -23.13
C ARG A 47 -7.31 -0.56 -23.82
N SER A 48 -6.89 0.18 -24.85
CA SER A 48 -5.64 -0.11 -25.57
C SER A 48 -4.40 0.21 -24.72
N GLY A 49 -4.44 1.30 -23.94
CA GLY A 49 -3.39 1.68 -22.99
C GLY A 49 -3.22 0.66 -21.86
N SER A 50 -4.35 0.24 -21.25
CA SER A 50 -4.37 -0.84 -20.25
C SER A 50 -3.78 -2.15 -20.81
N ALA A 51 -4.22 -2.59 -22.01
CA ALA A 51 -3.70 -3.81 -22.62
C ALA A 51 -2.20 -3.74 -22.97
N ALA A 52 -1.68 -2.56 -23.34
CA ALA A 52 -0.25 -2.37 -23.60
C ALA A 52 0.58 -2.45 -22.31
N LEU A 53 0.06 -1.91 -21.22
CA LEU A 53 0.71 -1.92 -19.92
C LEU A 53 0.76 -3.32 -19.32
N GLU A 54 -0.33 -4.10 -19.42
CA GLU A 54 -0.36 -5.51 -19.06
C GLU A 54 0.72 -6.32 -19.80
N ARG A 55 0.80 -6.16 -21.13
CA ARG A 55 1.86 -6.81 -21.92
C ARG A 55 3.26 -6.40 -21.46
N LYS A 56 3.44 -5.14 -21.04
CA LYS A 56 4.72 -4.65 -20.53
C LYS A 56 5.10 -5.31 -19.21
N PHE A 57 4.17 -5.43 -18.26
CA PHE A 57 4.43 -6.08 -16.98
C PHE A 57 4.66 -7.59 -17.14
N THR A 58 3.84 -8.29 -17.93
CA THR A 58 4.09 -9.71 -18.25
C THR A 58 5.44 -9.93 -18.95
N ALA A 59 5.88 -9.00 -19.80
CA ALA A 59 7.21 -9.08 -20.40
C ALA A 59 8.33 -8.92 -19.35
N LEU A 60 8.15 -8.03 -18.36
CA LEU A 60 9.09 -7.90 -17.24
C LEU A 60 9.13 -9.17 -16.39
N GLU A 61 7.98 -9.75 -16.04
CA GLU A 61 7.91 -11.03 -15.31
C GLU A 61 8.71 -12.13 -16.01
N ARG A 62 8.61 -12.23 -17.35
CA ARG A 62 9.37 -13.20 -18.15
C ARG A 62 10.86 -12.89 -18.19
N GLU A 63 11.22 -11.63 -18.36
CA GLU A 63 12.61 -11.20 -18.47
C GLU A 63 13.40 -11.42 -17.18
N PHE A 64 12.76 -11.17 -16.03
CA PHE A 64 13.38 -11.28 -14.71
C PHE A 64 13.08 -12.60 -14.00
N ASP A 65 12.40 -13.54 -14.67
CA ASP A 65 11.90 -14.80 -14.11
C ASP A 65 11.23 -14.64 -12.73
N ALA A 66 10.35 -13.65 -12.64
CA ALA A 66 9.72 -13.23 -11.39
C ALA A 66 8.20 -13.08 -11.55
N ARG A 67 7.50 -13.07 -10.43
CA ARG A 67 6.13 -12.57 -10.29
C ARG A 67 6.20 -11.08 -9.95
N LEU A 68 5.35 -10.27 -10.57
CA LEU A 68 5.29 -8.83 -10.33
C LEU A 68 3.89 -8.44 -9.85
N GLY A 69 3.81 -7.67 -8.78
CA GLY A 69 2.60 -7.01 -8.29
C GLY A 69 2.78 -5.50 -8.35
N VAL A 70 1.82 -4.78 -8.93
CA VAL A 70 1.85 -3.32 -9.08
C VAL A 70 0.51 -2.75 -8.69
N HIS A 71 0.52 -1.75 -7.83
CA HIS A 71 -0.59 -0.82 -7.68
C HIS A 71 -0.03 0.60 -7.63
N ALA A 72 -0.57 1.50 -8.45
CA ALA A 72 -0.25 2.90 -8.39
C ALA A 72 -1.49 3.76 -8.62
N VAL A 73 -1.58 4.88 -7.91
CA VAL A 73 -2.71 5.81 -8.02
C VAL A 73 -2.19 7.25 -8.12
N ASP A 74 -2.62 7.97 -9.14
CA ASP A 74 -2.50 9.43 -9.19
C ASP A 74 -3.55 10.04 -8.28
N THR A 75 -3.12 10.71 -7.22
CA THR A 75 -4.06 11.21 -6.20
C THR A 75 -4.85 12.44 -6.63
N GLY A 76 -4.48 13.10 -7.73
CA GLY A 76 -5.21 14.23 -8.29
C GLY A 76 -6.32 13.81 -9.24
N THR A 77 -6.09 12.77 -10.04
CA THR A 77 -7.06 12.29 -11.04
C THR A 77 -7.82 11.05 -10.61
N GLY A 78 -7.33 10.30 -9.64
CA GLY A 78 -7.86 8.98 -9.25
C GLY A 78 -7.54 7.87 -10.24
N ARG A 79 -6.76 8.13 -11.29
CA ARG A 79 -6.34 7.10 -12.26
C ARG A 79 -5.42 6.09 -11.60
N GLU A 80 -5.71 4.81 -11.83
CA GLU A 80 -4.94 3.69 -11.30
C GLU A 80 -4.15 2.98 -12.41
N VAL A 81 -3.02 2.40 -12.02
CA VAL A 81 -2.26 1.42 -12.78
C VAL A 81 -2.12 0.18 -11.90
N THR A 82 -2.60 -0.95 -12.39
CA THR A 82 -2.61 -2.21 -11.63
C THR A 82 -1.99 -3.34 -12.43
N HIS A 83 -1.48 -4.35 -11.71
CA HIS A 83 -1.06 -5.65 -12.25
C HIS A 83 -0.88 -6.62 -11.08
N ASN A 84 -1.67 -7.71 -11.02
CA ASN A 84 -1.67 -8.64 -9.87
C ASN A 84 -1.79 -7.90 -8.52
N GLU A 85 -2.56 -6.83 -8.47
CA GLU A 85 -2.56 -5.86 -7.38
C GLU A 85 -3.20 -6.37 -6.09
N ASP A 86 -4.01 -7.42 -6.19
CA ASP A 86 -4.68 -8.10 -5.08
C ASP A 86 -4.03 -9.45 -4.74
N GLU A 87 -2.93 -9.81 -5.42
CA GLU A 87 -2.13 -10.97 -5.05
C GLU A 87 -1.27 -10.69 -3.82
N ARG A 88 -1.06 -11.74 -3.01
CA ARG A 88 -0.27 -11.62 -1.78
C ARG A 88 1.22 -11.80 -2.04
N PHE A 89 1.99 -10.85 -1.56
CA PHE A 89 3.45 -10.88 -1.53
C PHE A 89 3.92 -10.70 -0.10
N ALA A 90 5.06 -11.30 0.25
CA ALA A 90 5.73 -10.97 1.51
C ALA A 90 6.05 -9.48 1.54
N HIS A 91 5.62 -8.76 2.57
CA HIS A 91 5.91 -7.33 2.65
C HIS A 91 7.40 -7.08 2.93
N ALA A 92 8.09 -8.03 3.60
CA ALA A 92 9.45 -7.86 4.09
C ALA A 92 9.57 -6.50 4.80
N SER A 93 10.69 -5.79 4.72
CA SER A 93 10.89 -4.51 5.42
C SER A 93 10.05 -3.31 4.93
N THR A 94 9.09 -3.46 3.99
CA THR A 94 8.17 -2.36 3.66
C THR A 94 7.24 -2.02 4.83
N PHE A 95 6.91 -3.02 5.68
CA PHE A 95 6.08 -2.83 6.89
C PHE A 95 6.63 -1.77 7.84
N LYS A 96 7.95 -1.48 7.79
CA LYS A 96 8.59 -0.49 8.67
C LYS A 96 8.01 0.92 8.46
N ALA A 97 7.57 1.25 7.24
CA ALA A 97 6.85 2.49 6.97
C ALA A 97 5.54 2.55 7.78
N LEU A 98 4.78 1.46 7.78
CA LEU A 98 3.51 1.33 8.48
C LEU A 98 3.70 1.29 10.01
N ALA A 99 4.72 0.58 10.49
CA ALA A 99 5.07 0.52 11.90
C ALA A 99 5.44 1.90 12.46
N VAL A 100 6.24 2.68 11.73
CA VAL A 100 6.59 4.06 12.13
C VAL A 100 5.37 4.97 12.09
N ALA A 101 4.51 4.85 11.08
CA ALA A 101 3.27 5.60 11.02
C ALA A 101 2.33 5.26 12.20
N ALA A 102 2.22 3.98 12.57
CA ALA A 102 1.45 3.55 13.73
C ALA A 102 2.03 4.07 15.06
N VAL A 103 3.35 4.13 15.20
CA VAL A 103 4.01 4.75 16.37
C VAL A 103 3.72 6.25 16.43
N LEU A 104 3.81 6.96 15.30
CA LEU A 104 3.40 8.37 15.22
C LEU A 104 1.93 8.56 15.62
N ARG A 105 1.04 7.70 15.14
CA ARG A 105 -0.40 7.76 15.50
C ARG A 105 -0.62 7.56 16.99
N ARG A 106 0.10 6.61 17.60
CA ARG A 106 -0.03 6.28 19.02
C ARG A 106 0.53 7.34 19.95
N TYR A 107 1.68 7.93 19.60
CA TYR A 107 2.44 8.79 20.51
C TYR A 107 2.38 10.28 20.15
N SER A 108 1.97 10.64 18.94
CA SER A 108 2.19 11.96 18.31
C SER A 108 3.66 12.37 18.32
N LEU A 109 4.00 13.53 17.74
CA LEU A 109 5.37 14.05 17.85
C LEU A 109 5.80 14.29 19.31
N ARG A 110 4.87 14.64 20.19
CA ARG A 110 5.14 14.94 21.61
C ARG A 110 5.63 13.74 22.41
N GLY A 111 5.31 12.52 21.98
CA GLY A 111 5.71 11.31 22.68
C GLY A 111 7.06 10.76 22.21
N LEU A 112 7.67 11.31 21.16
CA LEU A 112 8.82 10.67 20.50
C LEU A 112 10.15 10.83 21.23
N ASP A 113 10.25 11.76 22.19
CA ASP A 113 11.45 11.93 23.02
C ASP A 113 11.61 10.84 24.08
N ARG A 114 10.59 9.99 24.26
CA ARG A 114 10.67 8.85 25.15
C ARG A 114 11.81 7.92 24.73
N VAL A 115 12.70 7.61 25.67
CA VAL A 115 13.78 6.64 25.49
C VAL A 115 13.25 5.22 25.68
N VAL A 116 13.60 4.35 24.74
CA VAL A 116 13.43 2.90 24.82
C VAL A 116 14.80 2.29 25.09
N THR A 117 14.95 1.67 26.25
CA THR A 117 16.15 0.91 26.63
C THR A 117 16.02 -0.53 26.14
N TYR A 118 17.15 -1.08 25.70
CA TYR A 118 17.27 -2.44 25.22
C TYR A 118 18.70 -2.93 25.42
N SER A 119 18.87 -4.23 25.46
CA SER A 119 20.14 -4.92 25.71
C SER A 119 20.79 -5.38 24.41
N ARG A 120 21.99 -5.97 24.52
CA ARG A 120 22.62 -6.64 23.38
C ARG A 120 21.88 -7.90 22.94
N ASP A 121 21.11 -8.53 23.83
CA ASP A 121 20.34 -9.74 23.54
C ASP A 121 19.13 -9.45 22.66
N ASP A 122 18.71 -8.17 22.58
CA ASP A 122 17.64 -7.72 21.69
C ASP A 122 18.12 -7.47 20.26
N LEU A 123 19.44 -7.48 20.01
CA LEU A 123 20.02 -7.17 18.72
C LEU A 123 19.82 -8.34 17.73
N VAL A 124 19.27 -8.02 16.56
CA VAL A 124 19.12 -8.94 15.42
C VAL A 124 19.99 -8.48 14.24
N PRO A 125 20.27 -9.32 13.21
CA PRO A 125 21.04 -8.90 12.04
C PRO A 125 20.49 -7.64 11.37
N ARG A 126 21.38 -6.81 10.79
CA ARG A 126 21.09 -5.45 10.23
C ARG A 126 20.61 -4.44 11.27
N SER A 127 21.48 -4.15 12.23
CA SER A 127 21.21 -3.28 13.39
C SER A 127 22.30 -2.23 13.59
N GLU A 128 22.81 -1.67 12.49
CA GLU A 128 24.01 -0.82 12.44
C GLU A 128 23.87 0.50 13.24
N VAL A 129 22.64 0.93 13.52
CA VAL A 129 22.38 2.10 14.37
C VAL A 129 22.16 1.64 15.80
N THR A 130 21.23 0.71 16.01
CA THR A 130 20.83 0.28 17.35
C THR A 130 21.93 -0.44 18.12
N GLU A 131 22.83 -1.16 17.46
CA GLU A 131 23.95 -1.86 18.12
C GLU A 131 24.84 -0.90 18.93
N LYS A 132 24.98 0.34 18.47
CA LYS A 132 25.82 1.38 19.11
C LYS A 132 25.20 1.95 20.38
N HIS A 133 23.92 1.69 20.61
CA HIS A 133 23.11 2.25 21.70
C HIS A 133 22.54 1.15 22.63
N ALA A 134 22.95 -0.11 22.45
CA ALA A 134 22.58 -1.18 23.36
C ALA A 134 23.09 -0.89 24.78
N GLY A 135 22.19 -0.93 25.77
CA GLY A 135 22.44 -0.58 27.17
C GLY A 135 22.15 0.89 27.54
N THR A 136 22.20 1.82 26.58
CA THR A 136 21.86 3.24 26.81
C THR A 136 20.45 3.59 26.29
N GLY A 137 20.01 2.91 25.25
CA GLY A 137 18.72 3.12 24.61
C GLY A 137 18.71 4.26 23.58
N MET A 138 17.57 4.41 22.91
CA MET A 138 17.34 5.42 21.88
C MET A 138 15.95 6.03 22.06
N THR A 139 15.75 7.29 21.67
CA THR A 139 14.41 7.87 21.62
C THR A 139 13.56 7.18 20.55
N LEU A 140 12.23 7.21 20.68
CA LEU A 140 11.34 6.72 19.63
C LEU A 140 11.59 7.44 18.30
N ALA A 141 11.86 8.75 18.32
CA ALA A 141 12.24 9.49 17.12
C ALA A 141 13.47 8.87 16.43
N SER A 142 14.53 8.57 17.19
CA SER A 142 15.74 7.96 16.64
C SER A 142 15.54 6.52 16.18
N LEU A 143 14.65 5.75 16.83
CA LEU A 143 14.28 4.40 16.37
C LEU A 143 13.47 4.45 15.07
N CYS A 144 12.51 5.37 14.95
CA CYS A 144 11.76 5.61 13.71
C CYS A 144 12.70 5.96 12.56
N ASP A 145 13.65 6.86 12.82
CA ASP A 145 14.66 7.27 11.84
C ASP A 145 15.56 6.10 11.42
N ALA A 146 16.08 5.32 12.37
CA ALA A 146 16.90 4.14 12.10
C ALA A 146 16.15 3.10 11.26
N ALA A 147 14.89 2.82 11.58
CA ALA A 147 14.06 1.86 10.87
C ALA A 147 13.78 2.28 9.41
N LEU A 148 13.51 3.56 9.15
CA LEU A 148 13.18 4.03 7.80
C LEU A 148 14.39 4.38 6.96
N ARG A 149 15.34 5.12 7.52
CA ARG A 149 16.50 5.62 6.79
C ARG A 149 17.50 4.51 6.49
N HIS A 150 17.79 3.69 7.51
CA HIS A 150 18.82 2.65 7.44
C HIS A 150 18.25 1.24 7.29
N GLY A 151 16.95 1.04 7.57
CA GLY A 151 16.35 -0.30 7.53
C GLY A 151 16.71 -1.14 8.75
N ASP A 152 17.07 -0.52 9.88
CA ASP A 152 17.52 -1.20 11.10
C ASP A 152 16.43 -2.15 11.64
N ASN A 153 16.77 -3.43 11.79
CA ASN A 153 15.85 -4.50 12.15
C ASN A 153 15.52 -4.49 13.65
N THR A 154 16.50 -4.23 14.51
CA THR A 154 16.21 -4.12 15.96
C THR A 154 15.34 -2.91 16.23
N ALA A 155 15.58 -1.77 15.55
CA ALA A 155 14.73 -0.61 15.68
C ALA A 155 13.27 -0.94 15.33
N ALA A 156 13.05 -1.66 14.23
CA ALA A 156 11.72 -2.11 13.84
C ALA A 156 11.06 -3.02 14.91
N ASN A 157 11.81 -3.96 15.49
CA ASN A 157 11.31 -4.81 16.56
C ASN A 157 10.93 -4.03 17.83
N LEU A 158 11.76 -3.05 18.21
CA LEU A 158 11.50 -2.18 19.36
C LEU A 158 10.24 -1.33 19.15
N LEU A 159 10.07 -0.79 17.94
CA LEU A 159 8.86 -0.04 17.54
C LEU A 159 7.62 -0.94 17.56
N LEU A 160 7.68 -2.15 17.00
CA LEU A 160 6.61 -3.14 17.12
C LEU A 160 6.30 -3.41 18.60
N GLY A 161 7.32 -3.54 19.46
CA GLY A 161 7.15 -3.68 20.90
C GLY A 161 6.29 -2.58 21.52
N GLN A 162 6.47 -1.32 21.10
CA GLN A 162 5.65 -0.19 21.58
C GLN A 162 4.19 -0.25 21.12
N LEU A 163 3.91 -0.97 20.03
CA LEU A 163 2.56 -1.18 19.52
C LEU A 163 1.86 -2.38 20.17
N GLY A 164 2.57 -3.21 20.94
CA GLY A 164 2.06 -4.50 21.44
C GLY A 164 2.43 -5.69 20.55
N GLY A 165 3.48 -5.55 19.74
CA GLY A 165 3.96 -6.55 18.78
C GLY A 165 3.26 -6.49 17.42
N PRO A 166 3.45 -7.51 16.56
CA PRO A 166 2.86 -7.57 15.22
C PRO A 166 1.34 -7.37 15.19
N GLN A 167 0.62 -7.92 16.17
CA GLN A 167 -0.84 -7.77 16.27
C GLN A 167 -1.27 -6.33 16.58
N GLY A 168 -0.43 -5.57 17.27
CA GLY A 168 -0.64 -4.15 17.49
C GLY A 168 -0.62 -3.35 16.19
N LEU A 169 0.31 -3.66 15.29
CA LEU A 169 0.33 -3.07 13.95
C LEU A 169 -0.92 -3.45 13.15
N ASN A 170 -1.28 -4.74 13.11
CA ASN A 170 -2.50 -5.20 12.42
C ASN A 170 -3.75 -4.48 12.93
N THR A 171 -3.84 -4.22 14.24
CA THR A 171 -4.95 -3.49 14.83
C THR A 171 -5.03 -2.06 14.29
N VAL A 172 -3.91 -1.35 14.23
CA VAL A 172 -3.86 0.02 13.69
C VAL A 172 -4.21 0.06 12.19
N LEU A 173 -3.74 -0.93 11.42
CA LEU A 173 -4.08 -1.04 9.99
C LEU A 173 -5.58 -1.29 9.79
N LYS A 174 -6.18 -2.19 10.57
CA LYS A 174 -7.62 -2.40 10.58
C LYS A 174 -8.41 -1.14 10.92
N GLU A 175 -7.93 -0.32 11.86
CA GLU A 175 -8.57 0.95 12.21
C GLU A 175 -8.56 1.99 11.08
N ILE A 176 -7.65 1.89 10.11
CA ILE A 176 -7.64 2.72 8.90
C ILE A 176 -8.32 2.05 7.69
N GLY A 177 -8.90 0.87 7.89
CA GLY A 177 -9.67 0.15 6.87
C GLY A 177 -8.94 -1.00 6.18
N ASP A 178 -7.71 -1.32 6.58
CA ASP A 178 -6.95 -2.43 6.00
C ASP A 178 -7.17 -3.75 6.77
N ASP A 179 -7.95 -4.64 6.16
CA ASP A 179 -8.18 -6.03 6.62
C ASP A 179 -7.31 -7.05 5.84
N VAL A 180 -6.36 -6.60 5.03
CA VAL A 180 -5.55 -7.39 4.10
C VAL A 180 -4.11 -7.57 4.58
N THR A 181 -3.43 -6.50 4.99
CA THR A 181 -2.06 -6.60 5.50
C THR A 181 -2.05 -7.40 6.80
N ARG A 182 -1.12 -8.35 6.87
CA ARG A 182 -1.00 -9.24 8.02
C ARG A 182 0.46 -9.38 8.42
N THR A 183 0.83 -8.85 9.58
CA THR A 183 2.12 -9.05 10.24
C THR A 183 1.95 -10.05 11.38
N ASP A 184 2.65 -11.18 11.34
CA ASP A 184 2.57 -12.22 12.36
C ASP A 184 3.84 -12.33 13.20
N ARG A 185 4.99 -12.06 12.57
CA ARG A 185 6.31 -12.30 13.15
C ARG A 185 7.10 -11.00 13.28
N ARG A 186 8.23 -11.09 13.99
CA ARG A 186 9.20 -10.02 14.16
C ARG A 186 10.33 -10.15 13.13
N GLU A 187 11.19 -9.15 13.08
CA GLU A 187 12.48 -9.32 12.41
C GLU A 187 13.33 -10.33 13.20
N THR A 188 13.97 -11.30 12.56
CA THR A 188 14.13 -11.45 11.10
C THR A 188 13.18 -12.46 10.46
N GLU A 189 12.39 -13.19 11.26
CA GLU A 189 11.58 -14.32 10.79
C GLU A 189 10.49 -13.91 9.79
N LEU A 190 9.99 -12.66 9.86
CA LEU A 190 9.00 -12.14 8.91
C LEU A 190 9.50 -12.12 7.44
N ASN A 191 10.81 -12.21 7.21
CA ASN A 191 11.38 -12.24 5.85
C ASN A 191 11.38 -13.65 5.23
N GLN A 192 11.07 -14.68 6.02
CA GLN A 192 10.94 -16.05 5.55
C GLN A 192 9.54 -16.24 4.96
N TRP A 193 9.49 -16.34 3.64
CA TRP A 193 8.27 -16.55 2.88
C TRP A 193 8.45 -17.70 1.89
N SER A 194 7.35 -18.36 1.56
CA SER A 194 7.27 -19.37 0.51
C SER A 194 5.93 -19.26 -0.22
N PRO A 195 5.82 -19.77 -1.45
CA PRO A 195 4.59 -19.70 -2.24
C PRO A 195 3.36 -20.20 -1.47
N GLY A 196 2.28 -19.40 -1.49
CA GLY A 196 1.03 -19.69 -0.78
C GLY A 196 1.01 -19.30 0.70
N ALA A 197 2.14 -18.89 1.29
CA ALA A 197 2.16 -18.37 2.65
C ALA A 197 1.43 -17.03 2.75
N THR A 198 0.59 -16.87 3.77
CA THR A 198 -0.17 -15.64 4.02
C THR A 198 0.36 -14.83 5.21
N ARG A 199 1.25 -15.41 6.02
CA ARG A 199 1.87 -14.70 7.15
C ARG A 199 2.87 -13.67 6.64
N ASP A 200 2.88 -12.49 7.25
CA ASP A 200 3.79 -11.39 6.89
C ASP A 200 3.66 -10.97 5.42
N THR A 201 2.41 -10.95 4.94
CA THR A 201 2.05 -10.60 3.56
C THR A 201 1.05 -9.46 3.51
N SER A 202 1.04 -8.78 2.39
CA SER A 202 -0.01 -7.85 1.98
C SER A 202 -0.19 -7.93 0.47
N THR A 203 -1.02 -7.06 -0.09
CA THR A 203 -1.16 -6.88 -1.54
C THR A 203 -0.59 -5.52 -1.94
N PRO A 204 -0.17 -5.34 -3.21
CA PRO A 204 0.23 -4.02 -3.71
C PRO A 204 -0.83 -2.95 -3.44
N ARG A 205 -2.12 -3.26 -3.67
CA ARG A 205 -3.23 -2.33 -3.42
C ARG A 205 -3.27 -1.87 -1.95
N ALA A 206 -3.32 -2.81 -1.01
CA ALA A 206 -3.41 -2.49 0.42
C ALA A 206 -2.22 -1.66 0.90
N LEU A 207 -0.98 -2.02 0.55
CA LEU A 207 0.20 -1.25 0.96
C LEU A 207 0.22 0.16 0.37
N ALA A 208 -0.24 0.35 -0.87
CA ALA A 208 -0.35 1.67 -1.48
C ALA A 208 -1.42 2.51 -0.79
N GLU A 209 -2.57 1.93 -0.46
CA GLU A 209 -3.66 2.60 0.24
C GLU A 209 -3.29 2.99 1.67
N ASP A 210 -2.63 2.10 2.42
CA ASP A 210 -2.09 2.39 3.75
C ASP A 210 -1.10 3.55 3.71
N LEU A 211 -0.13 3.48 2.79
CA LEU A 211 0.88 4.53 2.64
C LEU A 211 0.23 5.86 2.26
N ARG A 212 -0.77 5.85 1.38
CA ARG A 212 -1.57 7.03 1.03
C ARG A 212 -2.29 7.59 2.25
N ALA A 213 -2.97 6.74 3.03
CA ALA A 213 -3.71 7.15 4.21
C ALA A 213 -2.80 7.83 5.24
N PHE A 214 -1.62 7.27 5.49
CA PHE A 214 -0.66 7.82 6.45
C PHE A 214 0.09 9.06 5.96
N VAL A 215 0.47 9.14 4.68
CA VAL A 215 1.34 10.23 4.18
C VAL A 215 0.53 11.41 3.64
N LEU A 216 -0.61 11.14 3.00
CA LEU A 216 -1.41 12.14 2.28
C LEU A 216 -2.82 12.32 2.85
N GLY A 217 -3.37 11.28 3.48
CA GLY A 217 -4.71 11.28 4.07
C GLY A 217 -4.78 11.93 5.45
N ASP A 218 -5.70 11.44 6.26
CA ASP A 218 -6.04 11.96 7.60
C ASP A 218 -5.77 10.94 8.72
N ALA A 219 -5.14 9.80 8.43
CA ALA A 219 -4.79 8.79 9.44
C ALA A 219 -3.77 9.28 10.50
N LEU A 220 -3.11 10.41 10.23
CA LEU A 220 -2.17 11.11 11.10
C LEU A 220 -2.47 12.61 11.13
N GLY A 221 -2.09 13.28 12.21
CA GLY A 221 -2.07 14.74 12.28
C GLY A 221 -1.11 15.37 11.26
N LYS A 222 -1.33 16.63 10.89
CA LYS A 222 -0.57 17.31 9.81
C LYS A 222 0.95 17.29 10.05
N ASP A 223 1.36 17.49 11.29
CA ASP A 223 2.79 17.56 11.64
C ASP A 223 3.41 16.15 11.64
N GLU A 224 2.68 15.14 12.12
CA GLU A 224 3.09 13.74 12.03
C GLU A 224 3.22 13.27 10.57
N ARG A 225 2.28 13.65 9.68
CA ARG A 225 2.38 13.36 8.24
C ARG A 225 3.61 13.99 7.61
N THR A 226 3.88 15.25 7.96
CA THR A 226 5.06 15.97 7.48
C THR A 226 6.34 15.29 7.92
N GLN A 227 6.41 14.85 9.17
CA GLN A 227 7.55 14.12 9.71
C GLN A 227 7.73 12.74 9.07
N LEU A 228 6.65 11.97 8.89
CA LEU A 228 6.68 10.68 8.19
C LEU A 228 7.19 10.84 6.76
N ALA A 229 6.66 11.82 6.02
CA ALA A 229 7.11 12.12 4.67
C ALA A 229 8.60 12.51 4.63
N ALA A 230 9.08 13.29 5.61
CA ALA A 230 10.49 13.66 5.71
C ALA A 230 11.39 12.43 5.93
N TRP A 231 11.02 11.53 6.84
CA TRP A 231 11.79 10.29 7.05
C TRP A 231 11.81 9.40 5.81
N LEU A 232 10.66 9.19 5.18
CA LEU A 232 10.56 8.38 3.95
C LEU A 232 11.39 8.97 2.80
N ARG A 233 11.40 10.30 2.64
CA ARG A 233 12.24 11.00 1.64
C ARG A 233 13.73 10.86 1.92
N SER A 234 14.12 10.79 3.19
CA SER A 234 15.52 10.61 3.59
C SER A 234 16.03 9.18 3.43
N SER A 235 15.15 8.21 3.14
CA SER A 235 15.54 6.80 3.03
C SER A 235 16.51 6.57 1.87
N THR A 236 17.61 5.89 2.16
CA THR A 236 18.66 5.55 1.19
C THR A 236 18.51 4.15 0.62
N THR A 237 17.62 3.32 1.17
CA THR A 237 17.50 1.90 0.79
C THR A 237 16.78 1.66 -0.54
N GLY A 238 16.10 2.68 -1.06
CA GLY A 238 15.24 2.63 -2.26
C GLY A 238 15.83 3.25 -3.52
N THR A 239 17.10 3.67 -3.51
CA THR A 239 17.68 4.51 -4.58
C THR A 239 17.69 3.84 -5.95
N THR A 240 17.86 2.52 -6.00
CA THR A 240 17.90 1.70 -7.21
C THR A 240 16.54 1.16 -7.65
N LEU A 241 15.47 1.45 -6.90
CA LEU A 241 14.13 0.88 -7.08
C LEU A 241 13.16 1.90 -7.72
N ILE A 242 12.06 2.28 -7.06
CA ILE A 242 11.09 3.23 -7.64
C ILE A 242 11.78 4.55 -8.01
N ARG A 243 12.71 5.02 -7.18
CA ARG A 243 13.46 6.26 -7.44
C ARG A 243 14.23 6.22 -8.76
N ALA A 244 14.79 5.08 -9.16
CA ALA A 244 15.49 4.93 -10.43
C ALA A 244 14.54 4.81 -11.64
N GLY A 245 13.25 4.58 -11.40
CA GLY A 245 12.22 4.47 -12.44
C GLY A 245 11.50 5.77 -12.78
N VAL A 246 11.67 6.82 -11.98
CA VAL A 246 11.02 8.13 -12.16
C VAL A 246 12.03 9.20 -12.62
N PRO A 247 11.58 10.33 -13.20
CA PRO A 247 12.47 11.45 -13.51
C PRO A 247 13.27 11.94 -12.29
N GLU A 248 14.53 12.33 -12.52
CA GLU A 248 15.48 12.66 -11.45
C GLU A 248 15.07 13.88 -10.61
N ASP A 249 14.29 14.79 -11.19
CA ASP A 249 13.77 15.99 -10.53
C ASP A 249 12.55 15.71 -9.64
N TRP A 250 11.99 14.50 -9.69
CA TRP A 250 10.85 14.13 -8.87
C TRP A 250 11.28 13.74 -7.47
N VAL A 251 10.57 14.24 -6.46
CA VAL A 251 10.83 13.85 -5.07
C VAL A 251 10.18 12.51 -4.81
N VAL A 252 10.95 11.56 -4.28
CA VAL A 252 10.47 10.23 -3.88
C VAL A 252 10.71 10.02 -2.39
N GLY A 253 9.69 9.54 -1.69
CA GLY A 253 9.80 9.07 -0.31
C GLY A 253 9.15 7.71 -0.18
N GLY A 254 9.92 6.72 0.26
CA GLY A 254 9.49 5.34 0.23
C GLY A 254 10.29 4.42 1.15
N ARG A 255 9.96 3.13 1.10
CA ARG A 255 10.57 2.08 1.90
C ARG A 255 10.72 0.80 1.08
N ALA A 256 11.96 0.38 0.92
CA ALA A 256 12.29 -0.88 0.27
C ALA A 256 12.16 -2.08 1.22
N GLY A 257 11.82 -3.24 0.66
CA GLY A 257 11.79 -4.54 1.31
C GLY A 257 12.58 -5.58 0.53
N ALA A 258 13.25 -6.48 1.25
CA ALA A 258 13.90 -7.66 0.67
C ALA A 258 13.69 -8.86 1.60
N GLY A 259 13.25 -9.99 1.05
CA GLY A 259 13.10 -11.23 1.80
C GLY A 259 14.39 -12.03 1.87
N SER A 260 14.38 -13.13 2.63
CA SER A 260 15.55 -14.01 2.78
C SER A 260 15.62 -15.12 1.73
N ALA A 261 14.53 -15.34 0.98
CA ALA A 261 14.39 -16.39 -0.02
C ALA A 261 13.43 -15.93 -1.13
N TYR A 262 13.36 -16.72 -2.21
CA TYR A 262 12.44 -16.50 -3.33
C TYR A 262 12.56 -15.14 -3.99
N GLY A 263 13.76 -14.55 -4.05
CA GLY A 263 13.98 -13.26 -4.73
C GLY A 263 12.98 -12.17 -4.33
N VAL A 264 12.47 -12.17 -3.09
CA VAL A 264 11.46 -11.19 -2.67
C VAL A 264 12.09 -9.82 -2.67
N ARG A 265 11.51 -8.89 -3.45
CA ARG A 265 12.01 -7.52 -3.57
C ARG A 265 10.88 -6.56 -3.85
N ASN A 266 10.75 -5.57 -2.97
CA ASN A 266 9.62 -4.66 -2.97
C ASN A 266 10.09 -3.22 -2.77
N ASP A 267 9.27 -2.28 -3.20
CA ASP A 267 9.37 -0.88 -2.83
C ASP A 267 7.96 -0.26 -2.79
N ILE A 268 7.70 0.55 -1.77
CA ILE A 268 6.47 1.35 -1.65
C ILE A 268 6.87 2.80 -1.53
N ALA A 269 6.21 3.69 -2.25
CA ALA A 269 6.61 5.10 -2.30
C ALA A 269 5.45 6.05 -2.55
N VAL A 270 5.58 7.25 -2.00
CA VAL A 270 4.90 8.44 -2.49
C VAL A 270 5.89 9.23 -3.34
N VAL A 271 5.45 9.56 -4.54
CA VAL A 271 6.20 10.28 -5.56
C VAL A 271 5.53 11.64 -5.75
N TRP A 272 6.30 12.72 -5.70
CA TRP A 272 5.83 14.10 -5.87
C TRP A 272 6.44 14.69 -7.15
N PRO A 273 5.73 14.58 -8.29
CA PRO A 273 6.12 15.28 -9.52
C PRO A 273 5.96 16.80 -9.36
N PRO A 274 6.76 17.62 -10.07
CA PRO A 274 6.57 19.06 -10.06
C PRO A 274 5.22 19.46 -10.68
N GLY A 275 4.52 20.40 -10.06
CA GLY A 275 3.32 21.02 -10.64
C GLY A 275 2.05 20.16 -10.69
N ARG A 276 2.04 18.95 -10.10
CA ARG A 276 0.84 18.08 -10.06
C ARG A 276 0.73 17.31 -8.75
N ALA A 277 -0.42 16.64 -8.58
CA ALA A 277 -0.69 15.84 -7.40
C ALA A 277 0.30 14.66 -7.25
N PRO A 278 0.56 14.21 -6.02
CA PRO A 278 1.40 13.04 -5.77
C PRO A 278 0.85 11.76 -6.41
N VAL A 279 1.74 10.82 -6.71
CA VAL A 279 1.42 9.43 -7.09
C VAL A 279 1.86 8.52 -5.96
N VAL A 280 1.00 7.58 -5.54
CA VAL A 280 1.37 6.54 -4.59
C VAL A 280 1.57 5.24 -5.34
N MET A 281 2.66 4.53 -5.07
CA MET A 281 3.05 3.29 -5.76
C MET A 281 3.43 2.22 -4.74
N ALA A 282 2.99 0.99 -5.00
CA ALA A 282 3.53 -0.22 -4.38
C ALA A 282 3.89 -1.20 -5.49
N ILE A 283 5.16 -1.60 -5.52
CA ILE A 283 5.69 -2.55 -6.49
C ILE A 283 6.35 -3.69 -5.71
N MET A 284 5.83 -4.89 -5.91
CA MET A 284 6.21 -6.09 -5.17
C MET A 284 6.66 -7.17 -6.14
N SER A 285 7.61 -7.99 -5.73
CA SER A 285 8.04 -9.11 -6.56
C SER A 285 8.56 -10.29 -5.74
N ASN A 286 8.49 -11.47 -6.33
CA ASN A 286 9.17 -12.67 -5.86
C ASN A 286 9.58 -13.54 -7.06
N GLY A 287 10.69 -14.24 -6.94
CA GLY A 287 11.16 -15.27 -7.86
C GLY A 287 10.34 -16.56 -7.77
N ARG A 288 10.67 -17.51 -8.65
CA ARG A 288 9.97 -18.79 -8.81
C ARG A 288 10.62 -19.98 -8.08
N SER A 289 11.86 -19.83 -7.63
CA SER A 289 12.59 -20.84 -6.83
C SER A 289 13.05 -20.23 -5.50
N GLU A 290 13.31 -21.07 -4.51
CA GLU A 290 13.71 -20.63 -3.17
C GLU A 290 15.06 -19.87 -3.17
N ASP A 291 15.98 -20.28 -4.04
CA ASP A 291 17.31 -19.71 -4.23
C ASP A 291 17.35 -18.53 -5.22
N ALA A 292 16.20 -18.12 -5.77
CA ALA A 292 16.13 -17.02 -6.71
C ALA A 292 16.71 -15.73 -6.10
N ALA A 293 17.59 -15.07 -6.84
CA ALA A 293 18.06 -13.73 -6.52
C ALA A 293 17.03 -12.68 -7.01
N TYR A 294 16.92 -11.57 -6.30
CA TYR A 294 16.19 -10.42 -6.80
C TYR A 294 17.06 -9.52 -7.68
N ASP A 295 16.40 -8.72 -8.53
CA ASP A 295 17.04 -7.69 -9.35
C ASP A 295 16.26 -6.37 -9.24
N ASP A 296 16.91 -5.33 -8.74
CA ASP A 296 16.31 -4.01 -8.53
C ASP A 296 15.78 -3.39 -9.83
N ARG A 297 16.36 -3.76 -10.98
CA ARG A 297 15.93 -3.28 -12.30
C ARG A 297 14.49 -3.66 -12.63
N LEU A 298 13.98 -4.76 -12.08
CA LEU A 298 12.57 -5.13 -12.25
C LEU A 298 11.66 -4.04 -11.68
N ILE A 299 11.93 -3.63 -10.44
CA ILE A 299 11.14 -2.64 -9.71
C ILE A 299 11.27 -1.26 -10.37
N ALA A 300 12.49 -0.84 -10.73
CA ALA A 300 12.72 0.42 -11.43
C ALA A 300 12.01 0.49 -12.80
N ARG A 301 12.05 -0.60 -13.58
CA ARG A 301 11.40 -0.64 -14.90
C ARG A 301 9.88 -0.71 -14.81
N ALA A 302 9.35 -1.36 -13.78
CA ALA A 302 7.92 -1.30 -13.49
C ALA A 302 7.49 0.12 -13.11
N ALA A 303 8.23 0.81 -12.25
CA ALA A 303 7.97 2.21 -11.88
C ALA A 303 8.05 3.15 -13.10
N SER A 304 8.98 2.92 -14.03
CA SER A 304 9.05 3.68 -15.29
C SER A 304 7.83 3.46 -16.19
N ALA A 305 7.30 2.24 -16.25
CA ALA A 305 6.09 1.93 -16.99
C ALA A 305 4.86 2.62 -16.37
N VAL A 306 4.72 2.57 -15.04
CA VAL A 306 3.69 3.30 -14.28
C VAL A 306 3.76 4.80 -14.57
N THR A 307 4.96 5.37 -14.47
CA THR A 307 5.17 6.82 -14.64
C THR A 307 4.76 7.30 -16.03
N LYS A 308 5.08 6.52 -17.07
CA LYS A 308 4.65 6.82 -18.44
C LYS A 308 3.14 6.70 -18.61
N ALA A 309 2.52 5.69 -18.00
CA ALA A 309 1.08 5.47 -18.09
C ALA A 309 0.25 6.54 -17.37
N LEU A 310 0.80 7.15 -16.31
CA LEU A 310 0.19 8.24 -15.55
C LEU A 310 0.67 9.63 -16.01
N ALA A 311 1.48 9.72 -17.06
CA ALA A 311 1.85 11.00 -17.64
C ALA A 311 0.57 11.73 -18.13
N PRO A 312 0.52 13.07 -18.06
CA PRO A 312 -0.55 13.82 -18.70
C PRO A 312 -0.49 13.54 -20.20
N GLU A 313 -1.65 13.44 -20.86
CA GLU A 313 -1.67 13.40 -22.33
C GLU A 313 -1.05 14.70 -22.85
N PRO A 314 -0.20 14.65 -23.89
CA PRO A 314 0.30 15.86 -24.52
C PRO A 314 -0.87 16.66 -25.10
N GLU A 315 -0.88 17.97 -24.85
CA GLU A 315 -1.80 18.94 -25.48
C GLU A 315 -1.65 18.99 -27.00
#